data_AF-A0A2P8DD02-F1
#
_entry.id   AF-A0A2P8DD02-F1
#
_cell.length_a   1.000
_cell.length_b   1.000
_cell.length_c   1.000
_cell.angle_alpha   90.00
_cell.angle_beta   90.00
_cell.angle_gamma   90.00
#
_symmetry.space_group_name_H-M   'P 1'
#
loop_
_entity.id
_entity.type
_entity.pdbx_description
1 polymer ?
#
loop_
_entity_poly.entity_id
_entity_poly.type
_entity_poly.pdbx_seq_one_letter_code
_entity_poly.pdbx_strand_id
1 'polypeptide(L)'
;MIALDDSAQVLQLVNTVKKHFPHLHIVARAHGLDDTYELMDAGVLHVYRETIDASLRAGTDALKIMGVRAYTAQRAYDLFLQHDEKSLKKMAAARHDRKQYLNVLRKKIEELETLIQSDIHENSIHTHTGRDMSEIRKEDEEAVEQ
;
A
#
# COMPACT_ATOMS: atom_id res chain seq x y z
N MET A 1 -18.84 11.27 -1.91
CA MET A 1 -17.71 10.73 -1.13
C MET A 1 -18.05 10.83 0.35
N ILE A 2 -17.80 9.78 1.13
CA ILE A 2 -17.97 9.76 2.58
C ILE A 2 -16.57 9.75 3.21
N ALA A 3 -16.30 10.71 4.10
CA ALA A 3 -14.99 10.91 4.71
C ALA A 3 -15.13 11.45 6.15
N LEU A 4 -16.04 10.87 6.94
CA LEU A 4 -16.20 11.20 8.36
C LEU A 4 -15.12 10.49 9.18
N ASP A 5 -14.75 11.08 10.31
CA ASP A 5 -13.72 10.52 11.20
C ASP A 5 -14.23 9.33 12.02
N ASP A 6 -15.52 9.22 12.24
CA ASP A 6 -16.11 8.14 13.02
C ASP A 6 -16.57 6.98 12.11
N SER A 7 -15.93 5.82 12.23
CA SER A 7 -16.21 4.63 11.41
C SER A 7 -17.64 4.13 11.55
N ALA A 8 -18.24 4.23 12.74
CA ALA A 8 -19.62 3.81 12.97
C ALA A 8 -20.60 4.74 12.26
N GLN A 9 -20.36 6.05 12.28
CA GLN A 9 -21.15 7.03 11.53
C GLN A 9 -21.02 6.83 10.02
N VAL A 10 -19.81 6.51 9.53
CA VAL A 10 -19.59 6.17 8.12
C VAL A 10 -20.48 4.99 7.71
N LEU A 11 -20.49 3.89 8.46
CA LEU A 11 -21.33 2.73 8.15
C LEU A 11 -22.83 3.03 8.22
N GLN A 12 -23.27 3.79 9.24
CA GLN A 12 -24.66 4.22 9.36
C GLN A 12 -25.10 5.03 8.14
N LEU A 13 -24.24 5.95 7.68
CA LEU A 13 -24.50 6.74 6.48
C LEU A 13 -24.55 5.86 5.23
N VAL A 14 -23.61 4.93 5.06
CA VAL A 14 -23.61 3.97 3.93
C VAL A 14 -24.92 3.19 3.88
N ASN A 15 -25.36 2.62 5.00
CA ASN A 15 -26.59 1.84 5.07
C ASN A 15 -27.83 2.70 4.76
N THR A 16 -27.86 3.93 5.27
CA THR A 16 -28.95 4.88 5.02
C THR A 16 -29.01 5.28 3.54
N VAL A 17 -27.86 5.59 2.93
CA VAL A 17 -27.76 5.96 1.53
C VAL A 17 -28.20 4.79 0.64
N LYS A 18 -27.70 3.57 0.89
CA LYS A 18 -28.09 2.39 0.10
C LYS A 18 -29.58 2.09 0.19
N LYS A 19 -30.22 2.32 1.34
CA LYS A 19 -31.66 2.10 1.54
C LYS A 19 -32.52 3.07 0.72
N HIS A 20 -32.14 4.34 0.64
CA HIS A 20 -32.96 5.38 0.01
C HIS A 20 -32.54 5.70 -1.44
N PHE A 21 -31.27 5.44 -1.77
CA PHE A 21 -30.65 5.75 -3.06
C PHE A 21 -29.83 4.56 -3.58
N PRO A 22 -30.47 3.43 -3.94
CA PRO A 22 -29.78 2.19 -4.30
C PRO A 22 -28.87 2.29 -5.55
N HIS A 23 -29.08 3.30 -6.40
CA HIS A 23 -28.28 3.55 -7.60
C HIS A 23 -27.14 4.55 -7.39
N LEU A 24 -27.02 5.13 -6.19
CA LEU A 24 -25.98 6.11 -5.91
C LEU A 24 -24.62 5.43 -5.71
N HIS A 25 -23.62 5.86 -6.47
CA HIS A 25 -22.25 5.39 -6.29
C HIS A 25 -21.65 5.95 -5.00
N ILE A 26 -21.16 5.05 -4.15
CA ILE A 26 -20.51 5.40 -2.89
C ILE A 26 -18.99 5.21 -3.04
N VAL A 27 -18.26 6.27 -2.73
CA VAL A 27 -16.81 6.26 -2.51
C VAL A 27 -16.58 6.61 -1.04
N ALA A 28 -15.90 5.73 -0.31
CA ALA A 28 -15.71 5.87 1.14
C ALA A 28 -14.22 5.81 1.52
N ARG A 29 -13.82 6.67 2.46
CA ARG A 29 -12.56 6.58 3.17
C ARG A 29 -12.69 5.57 4.32
N ALA A 30 -11.65 4.76 4.53
CA ALA A 30 -11.50 3.87 5.67
C ALA A 30 -10.26 4.29 6.49
N HIS A 31 -10.36 4.28 7.82
CA HIS A 31 -9.20 4.59 8.68
C HIS A 31 -8.24 3.41 8.79
N GLY A 32 -8.78 2.20 8.80
CA GLY A 32 -8.01 0.97 8.97
C GLY A 32 -8.53 -0.21 8.17
N LEU A 33 -7.93 -1.39 8.40
CA LEU A 33 -8.34 -2.63 7.76
C LEU A 33 -9.73 -3.08 8.20
N ASP A 34 -10.07 -2.92 9.48
CA ASP A 34 -11.38 -3.32 10.00
C ASP A 34 -12.50 -2.51 9.33
N ASP A 35 -12.39 -1.18 9.33
CA ASP A 35 -13.30 -0.30 8.56
C ASP A 35 -13.39 -0.69 7.09
N THR A 36 -12.26 -1.04 6.48
CA THR A 36 -12.20 -1.45 5.08
C THR A 36 -13.07 -2.69 4.86
N TYR A 37 -12.95 -3.69 5.75
CA TYR A 37 -13.74 -4.90 5.68
C TYR A 37 -15.23 -4.65 5.92
N GLU A 38 -15.58 -3.81 6.89
CA GLU A 38 -16.99 -3.48 7.16
C GLU A 38 -17.63 -2.73 5.98
N LEU A 39 -16.91 -1.81 5.35
CA LEU A 39 -17.38 -1.11 4.14
C LEU A 39 -17.54 -2.07 2.96
N MET A 40 -16.61 -3.01 2.79
CA MET A 40 -16.70 -4.06 1.77
C MET A 40 -17.92 -4.96 2.01
N ASP A 41 -18.20 -5.35 3.25
CA ASP A 41 -19.38 -6.15 3.63
C ASP A 41 -20.68 -5.38 3.42
N ALA A 42 -20.68 -4.08 3.70
CA ALA A 42 -21.76 -3.17 3.38
C ALA A 42 -21.94 -2.98 1.86
N GLY A 43 -21.13 -3.62 1.03
CA GLY A 43 -21.21 -3.62 -0.42
C GLY A 43 -20.75 -2.31 -1.06
N VAL A 44 -19.86 -1.57 -0.41
CA VAL A 44 -19.19 -0.41 -1.01
C VAL A 44 -18.09 -0.91 -1.93
N LEU A 45 -18.16 -0.54 -3.20
CA LEU A 45 -17.21 -0.98 -4.23
C LEU A 45 -15.90 -0.19 -4.22
N HIS A 46 -15.96 1.08 -3.80
CA HIS A 46 -14.84 2.02 -3.85
C HIS A 46 -14.43 2.45 -2.43
N VAL A 47 -13.57 1.64 -1.81
CA VAL A 47 -13.05 1.88 -0.46
C VAL A 47 -11.57 2.26 -0.55
N TYR A 48 -11.21 3.39 0.03
CA TYR A 48 -9.83 3.91 0.02
C TYR A 48 -9.35 4.06 1.46
N ARG A 49 -8.25 3.38 1.82
CA ARG A 49 -7.61 3.57 3.12
C ARG A 49 -6.88 4.90 3.14
N GLU A 50 -7.04 5.62 4.23
CA GLU A 50 -6.51 6.98 4.38
C GLU A 50 -4.99 7.06 4.18
N THR A 51 -4.23 6.16 4.79
CA THR A 51 -2.78 6.33 4.97
C THR A 51 -1.93 5.52 4.01
N ILE A 52 -2.52 4.65 3.19
CA ILE A 52 -1.73 3.73 2.36
C ILE A 52 -0.92 4.48 1.30
N ASP A 53 -1.53 5.40 0.57
CA ASP A 53 -0.88 6.16 -0.51
C ASP A 53 0.26 7.01 0.04
N ALA A 54 0.00 7.75 1.14
CA ALA A 54 1.00 8.57 1.81
C ALA A 54 2.18 7.74 2.36
N SER A 55 1.88 6.61 3.00
CA SER A 55 2.91 5.68 3.53
C SER A 55 3.79 5.13 2.41
N LEU A 56 3.18 4.73 1.28
CA LEU A 56 3.93 4.20 0.14
C LEU A 56 4.78 5.28 -0.53
N ARG A 57 4.29 6.53 -0.66
CA ARG A 57 5.09 7.65 -1.15
C ARG A 57 6.31 7.90 -0.27
N ALA A 58 6.11 7.91 1.06
CA ALA A 58 7.22 8.07 2.01
C ALA A 58 8.26 6.94 1.84
N GLY A 59 7.81 5.69 1.67
CA GLY A 59 8.68 4.55 1.36
C GLY A 59 9.44 4.71 0.04
N THR A 60 8.75 5.18 -1.02
CA THR A 60 9.36 5.48 -2.32
C THR A 60 10.44 6.55 -2.21
N ASP A 61 10.21 7.60 -1.44
CA ASP A 61 11.20 8.66 -1.24
C ASP A 61 12.38 8.17 -0.40
N ALA A 62 12.15 7.33 0.61
CA ALA A 62 13.22 6.67 1.35
C ALA A 62 14.11 5.81 0.42
N LEU A 63 13.51 5.03 -0.50
CA LEU A 63 14.26 4.27 -1.50
C LEU A 63 15.13 5.16 -2.38
N LYS A 64 14.59 6.29 -2.86
CA LYS A 64 15.34 7.25 -3.68
C LYS A 64 16.53 7.84 -2.90
N ILE A 65 16.31 8.21 -1.64
CA ILE A 65 17.37 8.74 -0.76
C ILE A 65 18.50 7.72 -0.59
N MET A 66 18.19 6.43 -0.54
CA MET A 66 19.18 5.33 -0.47
C MET A 66 19.85 5.01 -1.81
N GLY A 67 19.62 5.81 -2.86
CA GLY A 67 20.25 5.64 -4.18
C GLY A 67 19.49 4.76 -5.16
N VAL A 68 18.26 4.32 -4.84
CA VAL A 68 17.42 3.59 -5.80
C VAL A 68 16.92 4.54 -6.89
N ARG A 69 17.07 4.14 -8.17
CA ARG A 69 16.57 4.91 -9.31
C ARG A 69 15.09 5.25 -9.14
N ALA A 70 14.72 6.50 -9.38
CA ALA A 70 13.35 7.00 -9.20
C ALA A 70 12.29 6.14 -9.91
N TYR A 71 12.57 5.68 -11.13
CA TYR A 71 11.67 4.78 -11.88
C TYR A 71 11.47 3.43 -11.17
N THR A 72 12.54 2.81 -10.67
CA THR A 72 12.47 1.55 -9.93
C THR A 72 11.71 1.72 -8.62
N ALA A 73 11.98 2.80 -7.87
CA ALA A 73 11.26 3.10 -6.64
C ALA A 73 9.76 3.35 -6.87
N GLN A 74 9.40 4.01 -7.98
CA GLN A 74 8.01 4.21 -8.37
C GLN A 74 7.34 2.91 -8.82
N ARG A 75 8.04 2.02 -9.53
CA ARG A 75 7.47 0.70 -9.85
C ARG A 75 7.23 -0.15 -8.62
N ALA A 76 8.13 -0.10 -7.63
CA ALA A 76 7.92 -0.80 -6.35
C ALA A 76 6.64 -0.32 -5.65
N TYR A 77 6.37 1.00 -5.69
CA TYR A 77 5.10 1.59 -5.23
C TYR A 77 3.90 0.98 -5.94
N ASP A 78 3.91 1.00 -7.28
CA ASP A 78 2.78 0.56 -8.10
C ASP A 78 2.51 -0.94 -7.89
N LEU A 79 3.56 -1.74 -7.84
CA LEU A 79 3.51 -3.18 -7.58
C LEU A 79 2.96 -3.50 -6.19
N PHE A 80 3.44 -2.79 -5.16
CA PHE A 80 2.95 -2.94 -3.80
C PHE A 80 1.45 -2.62 -3.73
N LEU A 81 1.05 -1.44 -4.23
CA LEU A 81 -0.33 -0.96 -4.15
C LEU A 81 -1.28 -1.94 -4.84
N GLN A 82 -0.92 -2.40 -6.05
CA GLN A 82 -1.71 -3.40 -6.78
C GLN A 82 -1.80 -4.74 -6.04
N HIS A 83 -0.71 -5.23 -5.44
CA HIS A 83 -0.71 -6.48 -4.71
C HIS A 83 -1.56 -6.39 -3.44
N ASP A 84 -1.45 -5.28 -2.72
CA ASP A 84 -2.20 -5.02 -1.50
C ASP A 84 -3.72 -4.95 -1.78
N GLU A 85 -4.14 -4.19 -2.80
CA GLU A 85 -5.55 -4.10 -3.21
C GLU A 85 -6.13 -5.47 -3.62
N LYS A 86 -5.36 -6.27 -4.37
CA LYS A 86 -5.74 -7.64 -4.74
C LYS A 86 -5.85 -8.57 -3.53
N SER A 87 -5.06 -8.31 -2.48
CA SER A 87 -4.99 -9.15 -1.30
C SER A 87 -6.09 -8.87 -0.29
N LEU A 88 -6.64 -7.64 -0.26
CA LEU A 88 -7.72 -7.24 0.64
C LEU A 88 -8.91 -8.21 0.65
N LYS A 89 -9.38 -8.67 -0.52
CA LYS A 89 -10.50 -9.63 -0.61
C LYS A 89 -10.20 -10.95 0.08
N LYS A 90 -8.98 -11.47 -0.08
CA LYS A 90 -8.55 -12.73 0.55
C LYS A 90 -8.40 -12.56 2.06
N MET A 91 -7.89 -11.41 2.50
CA MET A 91 -7.76 -11.07 3.92
C MET A 91 -9.13 -10.91 4.59
N ALA A 92 -10.07 -10.23 3.92
CA ALA A 92 -11.45 -10.07 4.38
C ALA A 92 -12.14 -11.42 4.62
N ALA A 93 -11.96 -12.38 3.70
CA ALA A 93 -12.54 -13.72 3.83
C ALA A 93 -11.98 -14.52 5.03
N ALA A 94 -10.72 -14.28 5.42
CA ALA A 94 -10.07 -15.01 6.51
C ALA A 94 -10.19 -14.31 7.88
N ARG A 95 -10.76 -13.10 7.95
CA ARG A 95 -10.69 -12.21 9.14
C ARG A 95 -11.30 -12.78 10.42
N HIS A 96 -12.28 -13.69 10.31
CA HIS A 96 -13.01 -14.24 11.46
C HIS A 96 -12.29 -15.43 12.12
N ASP A 97 -11.28 -16.02 11.45
CA ASP A 97 -10.41 -17.05 12.02
C ASP A 97 -8.99 -16.49 12.14
N ARG A 98 -8.57 -16.21 13.37
CA ARG A 98 -7.25 -15.65 13.66
C ARG A 98 -6.11 -16.50 13.08
N LYS A 99 -6.20 -17.83 13.15
CA LYS A 99 -5.14 -18.71 12.66
C LYS A 99 -5.10 -18.68 11.14
N GLN A 100 -6.25 -18.73 10.49
CA GLN A 100 -6.35 -18.61 9.04
C GLN A 100 -5.86 -17.24 8.56
N TYR A 101 -6.26 -16.16 9.23
CA TYR A 101 -5.84 -14.80 8.92
C TYR A 101 -4.31 -14.66 8.97
N LEU A 102 -3.67 -15.14 10.04
CA LEU A 102 -2.22 -15.10 10.17
C LEU A 102 -1.51 -15.90 9.07
N ASN A 103 -2.05 -17.06 8.69
CA ASN A 103 -1.49 -17.85 7.60
C ASN A 103 -1.61 -17.14 6.24
N VAL A 104 -2.78 -16.54 5.96
CA VAL A 104 -2.98 -15.75 4.74
C VAL A 104 -2.02 -14.56 4.73
N LEU A 105 -1.92 -13.80 5.83
CA LEU A 105 -1.03 -12.66 5.96
C LEU A 105 0.43 -13.02 5.67
N ARG A 106 0.94 -14.11 6.27
CA ARG A 106 2.31 -14.59 6.03
C ARG A 106 2.55 -14.90 4.56
N LYS A 107 1.66 -15.68 3.95
CA LYS A 107 1.74 -16.01 2.53
C LYS A 107 1.71 -14.75 1.65
N LYS A 108 0.97 -13.72 2.06
CA LYS A 108 0.90 -12.45 1.35
C LYS A 108 2.19 -11.65 1.43
N ILE A 109 2.86 -11.67 2.57
CA ILE A 109 4.18 -11.06 2.72
C ILE A 109 5.17 -11.79 1.79
N GLU A 110 5.20 -13.12 1.82
CA GLU A 110 6.08 -13.93 0.94
C GLU A 110 5.81 -13.70 -0.56
N GLU A 111 4.54 -13.66 -0.98
CA GLU A 111 4.13 -13.37 -2.36
C GLU A 111 4.61 -11.98 -2.81
N LEU A 112 4.48 -10.98 -1.94
CA LEU A 112 4.89 -9.61 -2.21
C LEU A 112 6.43 -9.47 -2.29
N GLU A 113 7.14 -10.07 -1.35
CA GLU A 113 8.62 -10.07 -1.34
C GLU A 113 9.17 -10.69 -2.63
N THR A 114 8.63 -11.85 -3.02
CA THR A 114 9.00 -12.51 -4.28
C THR A 114 8.74 -11.60 -5.48
N LEU A 115 7.57 -10.96 -5.53
CA LEU A 115 7.18 -10.08 -6.62
C LEU A 115 8.10 -8.85 -6.74
N ILE A 116 8.46 -8.23 -5.61
CA ILE A 116 9.38 -7.08 -5.60
C ILE A 116 10.81 -7.52 -5.97
N GLN A 117 11.29 -8.64 -5.44
CA GLN A 117 12.62 -9.17 -5.77
C GLN A 117 12.74 -9.53 -7.24
N SER A 118 11.73 -10.16 -7.82
CA SER A 118 11.68 -10.47 -9.25
C SER A 118 11.72 -9.20 -10.11
N ASP A 119 10.96 -8.16 -9.78
CA ASP A 119 11.01 -6.88 -10.53
C ASP A 119 12.40 -6.23 -10.47
N ILE A 120 13.05 -6.28 -9.31
CA ILE A 120 14.43 -5.78 -9.13
C ILE A 120 15.40 -6.59 -9.99
N HIS A 121 15.35 -7.92 -9.95
CA HIS A 121 16.27 -8.78 -10.69
C HIS A 121 16.09 -8.67 -12.21
N GLU A 122 14.86 -8.72 -12.72
CA GLU A 122 14.59 -8.62 -14.16
C GLU A 122 15.02 -7.28 -14.74
N ASN A 123 14.96 -6.20 -13.96
CA ASN A 123 15.28 -4.85 -14.42
C ASN A 123 16.66 -4.33 -13.98
N SER A 124 17.44 -5.16 -13.29
CA SER A 124 18.84 -4.86 -12.91
C SER A 124 19.78 -4.69 -14.11
N ILE A 125 19.36 -5.11 -15.31
CA ILE A 125 20.10 -5.02 -16.58
C ILE A 125 20.25 -3.57 -17.08
N HIS A 126 19.53 -2.59 -16.50
CA HIS A 126 19.66 -1.16 -16.83
C HIS A 126 20.37 -0.33 -15.75
N THR A 127 21.40 -0.91 -15.11
CA THR A 127 22.37 -0.21 -14.28
C THR A 127 23.38 0.54 -15.16
N HIS A 128 22.98 1.66 -15.77
CA HIS A 128 23.97 2.68 -16.12
C HIS A 128 24.18 3.56 -14.88
N THR A 129 25.38 3.42 -14.33
CA THR A 129 25.96 4.11 -13.17
C THR A 129 25.51 5.57 -13.04
N GLY A 130 24.84 5.87 -11.93
CA GLY A 130 24.59 7.23 -11.47
C GLY A 130 25.00 7.33 -10.00
N ARG A 131 26.32 7.33 -9.77
CA ARG A 131 27.03 7.38 -8.48
C ARG A 131 26.83 6.17 -7.57
N ASP A 132 27.94 5.50 -7.29
CA ASP A 132 27.98 4.46 -6.28
C ASP A 132 27.80 5.11 -4.90
N MET A 133 26.92 4.57 -4.06
CA MET A 133 26.74 5.05 -2.67
C MET A 133 28.04 4.94 -1.86
N SER A 134 29.00 4.13 -2.31
CA SER A 134 30.34 4.07 -1.75
C SER A 134 31.19 5.31 -2.07
N GLU A 135 30.92 6.01 -3.17
CA GLU A 135 31.60 7.25 -3.58
C GLU A 135 31.06 8.45 -2.79
N ILE A 136 29.73 8.55 -2.63
CA ILE A 136 29.07 9.63 -1.85
C ILE A 136 29.56 9.62 -0.39
N ARG A 137 29.72 8.43 0.18
CA ARG A 137 30.15 8.25 1.57
C ARG A 137 31.62 8.62 1.79
N LYS A 138 32.46 8.56 0.76
CA LYS A 138 33.85 9.05 0.80
C LYS A 138 33.92 10.56 0.63
N GLU A 139 33.10 11.13 -0.24
CA GLU A 139 33.00 12.59 -0.40
C GLU A 139 32.53 13.26 0.90
N ASP A 140 31.57 12.66 1.61
CA ASP A 140 31.09 13.15 2.91
C ASP A 140 32.14 12.98 4.03
N GLU A 141 32.97 11.94 3.99
CA GLU A 141 34.07 11.75 4.95
C GLU A 141 35.23 12.73 4.70
N GLU A 142 35.58 13.01 3.44
CA GLU A 142 36.62 13.99 3.07
C GLU A 142 36.20 15.45 3.33
N ALA A 143 34.90 15.75 3.27
CA ALA A 143 34.36 17.08 3.56
C ALA A 143 34.32 17.44 5.06
N VAL A 144 34.43 16.44 5.95
CA VAL A 144 34.47 16.63 7.40
C VAL A 144 35.91 16.81 7.91
N GLU A 145 36.92 16.49 7.09
CA GLU A 145 38.34 16.56 7.43
C GLU A 145 39.06 17.83 6.92
N GLN A 146 38.33 18.75 6.26
CA GLN A 146 38.80 20.09 5.84
C GLN A 146 38.11 21.21 6.63
#